data_AF-A0A947MQK5-F1
#
_entry.id   AF-A0A947MQK5-F1
#
_cell.length_a   1.000
_cell.length_b   1.000
_cell.length_c   1.000
_cell.angle_alpha   90.00
_cell.angle_beta   90.00
_cell.angle_gamma   90.00
#
_symmetry.space_group_name_H-M   'P 1'
#
loop_
_entity.id
_entity.type
_entity.pdbx_description
1 polymer ?
#
loop_
_entity_poly.entity_id
_entity_poly.type
_entity_poly.pdbx_seq_one_letter_code
_entity_poly.pdbx_strand_id
1 'polypeptide(L)'
;MQHRLAPLLFLVFACTDINVAEDDDATRTPICAPDAARCDPKGEVQRCTADGLGFVFAQQCQAAFVCDGGACVPRDPCTTGEARCSQDGEASLRCVDGAWKPVEICWGACVNGACT
;
A
#
# COMPACT_ATOMS: atom_id res chain seq x y z
N MET A 1 53.08 -22.33 49.30
CA MET A 1 52.72 -21.11 48.53
C MET A 1 52.98 -21.45 47.06
N GLN A 2 51.93 -21.68 46.27
CA GLN A 2 51.46 -20.75 45.22
C GLN A 2 52.49 -20.62 44.06
N HIS A 3 52.20 -20.74 42.77
CA HIS A 3 50.97 -20.96 42.00
C HIS A 3 51.39 -21.44 40.59
N ARG A 4 50.66 -22.44 40.09
CA ARG A 4 50.12 -22.66 38.72
C ARG A 4 50.82 -22.03 37.50
N LEU A 5 51.18 -22.91 36.54
CA LEU A 5 51.23 -22.63 35.11
C LEU A 5 49.83 -22.25 34.58
N ALA A 6 49.73 -21.21 33.73
CA ALA A 6 48.82 -21.15 32.57
C ALA A 6 49.28 -20.05 31.58
N PRO A 7 49.07 -20.24 30.27
CA PRO A 7 49.75 -19.48 29.22
C PRO A 7 48.91 -18.32 28.65
N LEU A 8 49.64 -17.39 28.02
CA LEU A 8 49.26 -16.50 26.92
C LEU A 8 47.82 -16.67 26.39
N LEU A 9 46.89 -15.86 26.91
CA LEU A 9 45.68 -15.52 26.19
C LEU A 9 45.90 -14.14 25.58
N PHE A 10 46.25 -14.14 24.29
CA PHE A 10 46.19 -12.96 23.43
C PHE A 10 44.77 -12.40 23.50
N LEU A 11 44.59 -11.33 24.27
CA LEU A 11 43.42 -10.46 24.15
C LEU A 11 43.48 -9.85 22.75
N VAL A 12 42.69 -10.45 21.86
CA VAL A 12 42.44 -9.95 20.53
C VAL A 12 41.87 -8.53 20.66
N PHE A 13 42.55 -7.62 19.97
CA PHE A 13 42.10 -6.28 19.63
C PHE A 13 40.60 -6.22 19.30
N ALA A 14 39.87 -5.32 19.96
CA ALA A 14 38.76 -4.59 19.34
C ALA A 14 38.36 -3.39 20.20
N CYS A 15 39.23 -2.37 20.23
CA CYS A 15 38.73 -0.99 20.29
C CYS A 15 38.69 -0.48 18.85
N THR A 16 37.54 -0.60 18.21
CA THR A 16 37.18 0.25 17.07
C THR A 16 35.70 0.56 17.18
N ASP A 17 35.45 1.83 17.45
CA ASP A 17 34.16 2.50 17.42
C ASP A 17 33.38 2.24 16.12
N ILE A 18 32.05 2.18 16.29
CA ILE A 18 31.00 2.64 15.37
C ILE A 18 31.00 2.01 13.96
N ASN A 19 30.05 1.10 13.75
CA ASN A 19 28.97 1.26 12.77
C ASN A 19 27.93 0.18 13.09
N VAL A 20 27.02 0.46 14.03
CA VAL A 20 25.69 -0.08 13.86
C VAL A 20 25.23 0.59 12.57
N ALA A 21 25.29 -0.13 11.45
CA ALA A 21 24.34 0.16 10.39
C ALA A 21 23.00 -0.15 11.07
N GLU A 22 22.37 0.89 11.59
CA GLU A 22 20.97 0.87 11.98
C GLU A 22 20.27 0.34 10.72
N ASP A 23 19.94 -0.95 10.76
CA ASP A 23 19.06 -1.57 9.79
C ASP A 23 17.67 -1.01 10.10
N ASP A 24 17.46 0.26 9.75
CA ASP A 24 16.18 0.96 9.69
C ASP A 24 15.30 0.38 8.56
N ASP A 25 15.51 -0.88 8.18
CA ASP A 25 14.78 -1.63 7.17
C ASP A 25 14.04 -2.85 7.78
N ALA A 26 14.55 -3.45 8.85
CA ALA A 26 13.86 -4.54 9.56
C ALA A 26 12.63 -4.11 10.38
N THR A 27 12.38 -2.80 10.58
CA THR A 27 11.22 -2.31 11.34
C THR A 27 10.25 -1.44 10.53
N ARG A 28 10.47 -1.26 9.22
CA ARG A 28 9.50 -0.55 8.39
C ARG A 28 8.24 -1.39 8.21
N THR A 29 7.19 -1.03 8.95
CA THR A 29 5.87 -1.61 8.75
C THR A 29 5.40 -1.30 7.34
N PRO A 30 5.08 -2.32 6.52
CA PRO A 30 4.55 -2.09 5.19
C PRO A 30 3.24 -1.31 5.27
N ILE A 31 3.08 -0.30 4.42
CA ILE A 31 1.88 0.53 4.34
C ILE A 31 0.83 -0.07 3.40
N CYS A 32 1.26 -1.00 2.54
CA CYS A 32 0.42 -1.72 1.60
C CYS A 32 0.96 -3.14 1.38
N ALA A 33 0.07 -4.05 0.96
CA ALA A 33 0.50 -5.37 0.52
C ALA A 33 1.27 -5.25 -0.81
N PRO A 34 2.43 -5.91 -0.98
CA PRO A 34 3.17 -5.91 -2.23
C PRO A 34 2.28 -6.18 -3.45
N ASP A 35 2.50 -5.42 -4.53
CA ASP A 35 1.74 -5.46 -5.79
C ASP A 35 0.24 -5.10 -5.70
N ALA A 36 -0.29 -4.78 -4.51
CA ALA A 36 -1.66 -4.31 -4.34
C ALA A 36 -1.91 -3.08 -5.22
N ALA A 37 -3.04 -3.09 -5.93
CA ALA A 37 -3.40 -2.01 -6.85
C ALA A 37 -4.39 -1.05 -6.19
N ARG A 38 -4.29 0.23 -6.55
CA ARG A 38 -5.28 1.26 -6.16
C ARG A 38 -5.41 2.31 -7.24
N CYS A 39 -6.47 3.10 -7.15
CA CYS A 39 -6.62 4.31 -7.94
C CYS A 39 -6.05 5.51 -7.19
N ASP A 40 -5.27 6.33 -7.89
CA ASP A 40 -4.84 7.61 -7.37
C ASP A 40 -5.92 8.71 -7.60
N PRO A 41 -5.74 9.92 -7.05
CA PRO A 41 -6.69 11.02 -7.24
C PRO A 41 -6.84 11.51 -8.69
N LYS A 42 -5.91 11.18 -9.59
CA LYS A 42 -5.97 11.49 -11.03
C LYS A 42 -6.70 10.41 -11.82
N GLY A 43 -7.03 9.28 -11.19
CA GLY A 43 -7.63 8.12 -11.86
C GLY A 43 -6.62 7.24 -12.58
N GLU A 44 -5.36 7.28 -12.16
CA GLU A 44 -4.30 6.37 -12.61
C GLU A 44 -4.26 5.13 -11.70
N VAL A 45 -3.93 3.98 -12.27
CA VAL A 45 -3.67 2.78 -11.47
C VAL A 45 -2.26 2.87 -10.92
N GLN A 46 -2.13 2.73 -9.62
CA GLN A 46 -0.86 2.57 -8.92
C GLN A 46 -0.74 1.17 -8.35
N ARG A 47 0.49 0.68 -8.21
CA ARG A 47 0.81 -0.57 -7.54
C ARG A 47 1.74 -0.34 -6.36
N CYS A 48 1.48 -1.05 -5.28
CA CYS A 48 2.37 -1.11 -4.14
C CYS A 48 3.71 -1.71 -4.58
N THR A 49 4.81 -1.10 -4.20
CA THR A 49 6.16 -1.62 -4.44
C THR A 49 6.38 -2.93 -3.68
N ALA A 50 7.35 -3.73 -4.13
CA ALA A 50 7.63 -5.03 -3.53
C ALA A 50 8.04 -4.95 -2.04
N ASP A 51 8.64 -3.81 -1.64
CA ASP A 51 8.99 -3.51 -0.24
C ASP A 51 7.78 -3.10 0.62
N GLY A 52 6.60 -2.87 0.02
CA GLY A 52 5.40 -2.46 0.75
C GLY A 52 5.42 -1.01 1.25
N LEU A 53 6.40 -0.20 0.82
CA LEU A 53 6.67 1.12 1.40
C LEU A 53 6.06 2.28 0.60
N GLY A 54 5.58 2.03 -0.62
CA GLY A 54 5.08 3.07 -1.49
C GLY A 54 4.23 2.56 -2.63
N PHE A 55 3.57 3.49 -3.30
CA PHE A 55 2.82 3.22 -4.52
C PHE A 55 3.51 3.89 -5.70
N VAL A 56 3.68 3.13 -6.79
CA VAL A 56 4.24 3.61 -8.06
C VAL A 56 3.21 3.55 -9.16
N PHE A 57 3.34 4.43 -10.15
CA PHE A 57 2.50 4.40 -11.36
C PHE A 57 2.61 3.03 -12.04
N ALA A 58 1.46 2.42 -12.34
CA ALA A 58 1.38 1.16 -13.05
C ALA A 58 0.82 1.33 -14.46
N GLN A 59 -0.29 2.07 -14.60
CA GLN A 59 -0.90 2.32 -15.91
C GLN A 59 -1.88 3.51 -15.88
N GLN A 60 -2.00 4.16 -17.04
CA GLN A 60 -3.06 5.12 -17.33
C GLN A 60 -4.20 4.40 -18.05
N CYS A 61 -5.43 4.55 -17.55
CA CYS A 61 -6.60 4.00 -18.23
C CYS A 61 -6.85 4.73 -19.57
N GLN A 62 -7.17 3.96 -20.60
CA GLN A 62 -7.56 4.49 -21.92
C GLN A 62 -8.86 5.31 -21.82
N ALA A 63 -9.16 6.15 -22.82
CA ALA A 63 -10.28 7.09 -22.77
C ALA A 63 -11.66 6.46 -22.46
N ALA A 64 -11.90 5.23 -22.92
CA ALA A 64 -13.15 4.49 -22.68
C ALA A 64 -13.22 3.80 -21.29
N PHE A 65 -12.17 3.93 -20.48
CA PHE A 65 -12.04 3.26 -19.19
C PHE A 65 -11.85 4.29 -18.06
N VAL A 66 -12.13 3.86 -16.84
CA VAL A 66 -11.92 4.63 -15.61
C VAL A 66 -11.24 3.72 -14.59
N CYS A 67 -10.38 4.29 -13.75
CA CYS A 67 -9.84 3.55 -12.62
C CYS A 67 -10.92 3.39 -11.54
N ASP A 68 -11.25 2.15 -11.20
CA ASP A 68 -12.16 1.77 -10.12
C ASP A 68 -11.58 0.51 -9.43
N GLY A 69 -11.46 0.55 -8.11
CA GLY A 69 -10.89 -0.56 -7.32
C GLY A 69 -9.50 -1.03 -7.74
N GLY A 70 -8.63 -0.11 -8.20
CA GLY A 70 -7.28 -0.44 -8.66
C GLY A 70 -7.21 -1.08 -10.06
N ALA A 71 -8.31 -1.11 -10.81
CA ALA A 71 -8.37 -1.63 -12.16
C ALA A 71 -8.96 -0.62 -13.15
N CYS A 72 -8.54 -0.69 -14.41
CA CYS A 72 -9.22 0.05 -15.48
C CYS A 72 -10.46 -0.72 -15.90
N VAL A 73 -11.64 -0.19 -15.58
CA VAL A 73 -12.94 -0.76 -15.95
C VAL A 73 -13.63 0.10 -17.00
N PRO A 74 -14.52 -0.47 -17.83
CA PRO A 74 -15.30 0.32 -18.78
C PRO A 74 -16.00 1.48 -18.09
N ARG A 75 -16.04 2.62 -18.77
CA ARG A 75 -16.82 3.77 -18.30
C ARG A 75 -18.29 3.48 -18.52
N ASP A 76 -18.94 2.93 -17.51
CA ASP A 76 -20.38 2.71 -17.54
C ASP A 76 -21.11 4.00 -17.21
N PRO A 77 -22.07 4.43 -18.05
CA PRO A 77 -22.93 5.56 -17.73
C PRO A 77 -23.78 5.24 -16.50
N CYS A 78 -24.10 6.27 -15.73
CA CYS A 78 -24.96 6.16 -14.56
C CYS A 78 -25.99 7.27 -14.54
N THR A 79 -27.09 7.04 -13.83
CA THR A 79 -28.12 8.05 -13.57
C THR A 79 -27.79 8.78 -12.27
N THR A 80 -27.78 10.11 -12.28
CA THR A 80 -27.51 10.91 -11.08
C THR A 80 -28.36 10.45 -9.90
N GLY A 81 -27.69 10.19 -8.76
CA GLY A 81 -28.32 9.69 -7.54
C GLY A 81 -28.27 8.17 -7.36
N GLU A 82 -27.96 7.40 -8.41
CA GLU A 82 -27.65 5.98 -8.26
C GLU A 82 -26.46 5.76 -7.33
N ALA A 83 -26.48 4.66 -6.60
CA ALA A 83 -25.41 4.24 -5.71
C ALA A 83 -24.96 2.82 -6.08
N ARG A 84 -23.65 2.58 -5.98
CA ARG A 84 -23.06 1.25 -6.13
C ARG A 84 -21.80 1.15 -5.27
N CYS A 85 -21.27 -0.06 -5.15
CA CYS A 85 -19.95 -0.26 -4.57
C CYS A 85 -18.87 -0.11 -5.63
N SER A 86 -17.69 0.33 -5.21
CA SER A 86 -16.48 0.20 -6.01
C SER A 86 -16.20 -1.29 -6.30
N GLN A 87 -15.40 -1.54 -7.33
CA GLN A 87 -15.06 -2.91 -7.75
C GLN A 87 -14.38 -3.74 -6.67
N ASP A 88 -13.56 -3.11 -5.84
CA ASP A 88 -12.90 -3.72 -4.68
C ASP A 88 -13.83 -3.84 -3.46
N GLY A 89 -15.02 -3.25 -3.49
CA GLY A 89 -15.98 -3.27 -2.39
C GLY A 89 -15.60 -2.39 -1.19
N GLU A 90 -14.54 -1.59 -1.30
CA GLU A 90 -14.01 -0.77 -0.21
C GLU A 90 -14.63 0.63 -0.14
N ALA A 91 -15.39 1.07 -1.15
CA ALA A 91 -16.00 2.39 -1.16
C ALA A 91 -17.44 2.38 -1.68
N SER A 92 -18.26 3.27 -1.13
CA SER A 92 -19.55 3.60 -1.73
C SER A 92 -19.38 4.67 -2.79
N LEU A 93 -19.96 4.44 -3.96
CA LEU A 93 -19.94 5.34 -5.09
C LEU A 93 -21.33 5.90 -5.33
N ARG A 94 -21.42 7.18 -5.66
CA ARG A 94 -22.66 7.83 -6.11
C ARG A 94 -22.46 8.45 -7.47
N CYS A 95 -23.47 8.33 -8.32
CA CYS A 95 -23.46 8.97 -9.61
C CYS A 95 -23.73 10.47 -9.45
N VAL A 96 -22.80 11.29 -9.95
CA VAL A 96 -22.91 12.75 -10.03
C VAL A 96 -22.57 13.16 -11.45
N ASP A 97 -23.51 13.83 -12.12
CA ASP A 97 -23.35 14.31 -13.50
C ASP A 97 -22.91 13.23 -14.49
N GLY A 98 -23.49 12.02 -14.36
CA GLY A 98 -23.19 10.88 -15.22
C GLY A 98 -21.85 10.20 -14.95
N ALA A 99 -21.17 10.54 -13.83
CA ALA A 99 -19.92 9.91 -13.42
C ALA A 99 -20.00 9.36 -11.99
N TRP A 100 -19.48 8.15 -11.79
CA TRP A 100 -19.29 7.57 -10.46
C TRP A 100 -18.24 8.36 -9.68
N LYS A 101 -18.61 8.82 -8.48
CA LYS A 101 -17.75 9.51 -7.54
C LYS A 101 -17.75 8.78 -6.20
N PRO A 102 -16.59 8.64 -5.54
CA PRO A 102 -16.55 8.10 -4.18
C PRO A 102 -17.27 9.06 -3.23
N VAL A 103 -18.14 8.49 -2.39
CA VAL A 103 -18.82 9.23 -1.31
C VAL A 103 -18.04 9.04 -0.01
N GLU A 104 -17.67 7.81 0.31
CA GLU A 104 -16.92 7.44 1.50
C GLU A 104 -16.16 6.13 1.29
N ILE A 105 -15.08 5.95 2.07
CA ILE A 105 -14.40 4.66 2.20
C ILE A 105 -15.07 3.89 3.33
N CYS A 106 -15.46 2.65 3.05
CA CYS A 106 -16.04 1.74 4.01
C CYS A 106 -14.94 1.15 4.90
N TRP A 107 -15.09 1.26 6.21
CA TRP A 107 -14.25 0.54 7.17
C TRP A 107 -14.58 -0.96 7.25
N GLY A 108 -15.79 -1.33 6.82
CA GLY A 108 -16.24 -2.70 6.67
C GLY A 108 -16.40 -3.05 5.20
N ALA A 109 -17.61 -3.46 4.83
CA ALA A 109 -17.94 -3.78 3.44
C ALA A 109 -18.85 -2.70 2.84
N CYS A 110 -18.73 -2.49 1.53
CA CYS A 110 -19.80 -1.88 0.77
C CYS A 110 -20.83 -2.94 0.37
N VAL A 111 -22.09 -2.72 0.74
CA VAL A 111 -23.23 -3.58 0.37
C VAL A 111 -24.33 -2.71 -0.23
N ASN A 112 -24.78 -3.05 -1.44
CA ASN A 112 -25.83 -2.31 -2.18
C ASN A 112 -25.57 -0.79 -2.30
N GLY A 113 -24.31 -0.38 -2.42
CA GLY A 113 -23.92 1.03 -2.54
C GLY A 113 -23.91 1.83 -1.24
N ALA A 114 -23.87 1.16 -0.08
CA ALA A 114 -23.71 1.77 1.23
C ALA A 114 -22.69 1.02 2.07
N CYS A 115 -21.97 1.72 2.94
CA CYS A 115 -21.08 1.08 3.91
C CYS A 115 -21.87 0.46 5.06
N THR A 116 -21.47 -0.75 5.47
CA THR A 116 -22.07 -1.51 6.57
C THR A 116 -21.04 -1.91 7.61
#